data_AF-A0A3R9P0H7-F1
#
_entry.id   AF-A0A3R9P0H7-F1
#
_cell.length_a   1.000
_cell.length_b   1.000
_cell.length_c   1.000
_cell.angle_alpha   90.00
_cell.angle_beta   90.00
_cell.angle_gamma   90.00
#
_symmetry.space_group_name_H-M   'P 1'
#
loop_
_entity.id
_entity.type
_entity.pdbx_description
1 polymer ?
#
loop_
_entity_poly.entity_id
_entity_poly.type
_entity_poly.pdbx_seq_one_letter_code
_entity_poly.pdbx_strand_id
1 'polypeptide(L)'
;MQSSDIERLQTAVDAAGVGTWDFNPLTGSLIWSDQCKRIFGLPVTAVVTYEDFLNGVHPEDRAHTHAAVERALDPAGAGTYDIEYRTRWQESGPAHWVRATGKAFFNADRTQAQRFIGTITDVSAYKALVEQLTRAYEDLEVKVTFRNLALEQEVSQLRAQLARSEGNP
;
A
#
# COMPACT_ATOMS: atom_id res chain seq x y z
N MET A 1 -14.27 8.81 33.49
CA MET A 1 -12.86 8.54 33.11
C MET A 1 -12.76 7.78 31.79
N GLN A 2 -13.52 6.69 31.55
CA GLN A 2 -13.49 5.96 30.26
C GLN A 2 -13.92 6.79 29.03
N SER A 3 -14.75 7.84 29.18
CA SER A 3 -15.23 8.67 28.06
C SER A 3 -14.15 9.59 27.47
N SER A 4 -13.22 10.12 28.28
CA SER A 4 -12.20 11.07 27.80
C SER A 4 -11.11 10.39 26.99
N ASP A 5 -10.80 9.14 27.32
CA ASP A 5 -9.76 8.38 26.61
C ASP A 5 -10.27 7.91 25.25
N ILE A 6 -11.54 7.50 25.17
CA ILE A 6 -12.19 7.16 23.90
C ILE A 6 -12.28 8.39 23.00
N GLU A 7 -12.70 9.55 23.52
CA GLU A 7 -12.73 10.81 22.75
C GLU A 7 -11.34 11.21 22.25
N ARG A 8 -10.31 11.10 23.09
CA ARG A 8 -8.92 11.38 22.67
C ARG A 8 -8.45 10.44 21.57
N LEU A 9 -8.76 9.15 21.68
CA LEU A 9 -8.41 8.16 20.66
C LEU A 9 -9.15 8.41 19.35
N GLN A 10 -10.45 8.71 19.40
CA GLN A 10 -11.23 9.07 18.22
C GLN A 10 -10.67 10.32 17.56
N THR A 11 -10.38 11.36 18.34
CA THR A 11 -9.78 12.60 17.83
C THR A 11 -8.42 12.34 17.18
N ALA A 12 -7.59 11.47 17.76
CA ALA A 12 -6.29 11.12 17.19
C ALA A 12 -6.42 10.34 15.87
N VAL A 13 -7.36 9.39 15.78
CA VAL A 13 -7.65 8.62 14.57
C VAL A 13 -8.16 9.53 13.45
N ASP A 14 -9.09 10.43 13.77
CA ASP A 14 -9.64 11.40 12.82
C ASP A 14 -8.57 12.38 12.33
N ALA A 15 -7.75 12.92 13.23
CA ALA A 15 -6.66 13.83 12.89
C ALA A 15 -5.56 13.15 12.04
N ALA A 16 -5.33 11.86 12.24
CA ALA A 16 -4.41 11.07 11.44
C ALA A 16 -4.98 10.66 10.07
N GLY A 17 -6.26 10.94 9.80
CA GLY A 17 -6.93 10.54 8.57
C GLY A 17 -7.11 9.03 8.43
N VAL A 18 -7.06 8.28 9.54
CA VAL A 18 -7.10 6.82 9.56
C VAL A 18 -8.54 6.34 9.58
N GLY A 19 -8.89 5.46 8.65
CA GLY A 19 -10.16 4.73 8.66
C GLY A 19 -10.10 3.52 9.57
N THR A 20 -11.25 3.09 10.10
CA THR A 20 -11.37 1.84 10.87
C THR A 20 -12.42 0.94 10.26
N TRP A 21 -12.25 -0.36 10.46
CA TRP A 21 -13.18 -1.38 10.02
C TRP A 21 -13.30 -2.49 11.08
N ASP A 22 -14.49 -3.06 11.19
CA ASP A 22 -14.83 -4.15 12.10
C ASP A 22 -15.67 -5.19 11.37
N PHE A 23 -15.09 -6.35 11.16
CA PHE A 23 -15.71 -7.48 10.50
C PHE A 23 -16.04 -8.59 11.49
N ASN A 24 -17.29 -9.02 11.50
CA ASN A 24 -17.73 -10.20 12.20
C ASN A 24 -17.87 -11.36 11.20
N PRO A 25 -16.95 -12.33 11.18
CA PRO A 25 -17.00 -13.45 10.23
C PRO A 25 -18.15 -14.42 10.47
N LEU A 26 -18.79 -14.41 11.66
CA LEU A 26 -19.92 -15.28 11.96
C LEU A 26 -21.23 -14.74 11.40
N THR A 27 -21.40 -13.42 11.41
CA THR A 27 -22.62 -12.76 10.94
C THR A 27 -22.47 -12.15 9.55
N GLY A 28 -21.23 -12.02 9.05
CA GLY A 28 -20.91 -11.28 7.84
C GLY A 28 -21.02 -9.75 8.01
N SER A 29 -21.29 -9.25 9.22
CA SER A 29 -21.41 -7.82 9.48
C SER A 29 -20.07 -7.13 9.32
N LEU A 30 -20.03 -6.13 8.44
CA LEU A 30 -18.86 -5.29 8.20
C LEU A 30 -19.22 -3.84 8.50
N ILE A 31 -18.56 -3.27 9.50
CA ILE A 31 -18.77 -1.88 9.94
C ILE A 31 -17.54 -1.08 9.55
N TRP A 32 -17.74 -0.05 8.75
CA TRP A 32 -16.69 0.91 8.36
C TRP A 32 -16.95 2.26 9.00
N SER A 33 -15.89 2.91 9.49
CA SER A 33 -15.98 4.31 9.87
C SER A 33 -16.23 5.20 8.65
N ASP A 34 -16.70 6.42 8.89
CA ASP A 34 -16.90 7.40 7.82
C ASP A 34 -15.59 7.68 7.07
N GLN A 35 -14.46 7.68 7.77
CA GLN A 35 -13.14 7.85 7.16
C GLN A 35 -12.76 6.65 6.28
N CYS A 36 -13.06 5.42 6.69
CA CYS A 36 -12.84 4.23 5.86
C CYS A 36 -13.64 4.33 4.55
N LYS A 37 -14.92 4.73 4.63
CA LYS A 37 -15.78 4.94 3.46
C LYS A 37 -15.21 6.03 2.54
N ARG A 38 -14.76 7.16 3.10
CA ARG A 38 -14.10 8.23 2.33
C ARG A 38 -12.84 7.77 1.61
N ILE A 39 -11.98 6.99 2.27
CA ILE A 39 -10.76 6.41 1.66
C ILE A 39 -11.13 5.48 0.49
N PHE A 40 -12.23 4.74 0.61
CA PHE A 40 -12.77 3.89 -0.46
C PHE A 40 -13.58 4.65 -1.53
N GLY A 41 -13.72 5.97 -1.42
CA GLY A 41 -14.51 6.77 -2.35
C GLY A 41 -16.03 6.53 -2.25
N LEU A 42 -16.51 6.03 -1.12
CA LEU A 42 -17.92 5.73 -0.88
C LEU A 42 -18.62 6.86 -0.09
N PRO A 43 -19.92 7.06 -0.30
CA PRO A 43 -20.73 7.91 0.56
C PRO A 43 -20.69 7.42 2.01
N VAL A 44 -20.67 8.34 2.99
CA VAL A 44 -20.67 7.99 4.42
C VAL A 44 -21.92 7.20 4.84
N THR A 45 -23.02 7.35 4.10
CA THR A 45 -24.28 6.61 4.30
C THR A 45 -24.28 5.20 3.70
N ALA A 46 -23.24 4.82 2.95
CA ALA A 46 -23.16 3.51 2.32
C ALA A 46 -23.13 2.42 3.39
N VAL A 47 -23.92 1.36 3.16
CA VAL A 47 -23.80 0.09 3.87
C VAL A 47 -22.87 -0.77 3.03
N VAL A 48 -21.84 -1.34 3.66
CA VAL A 48 -20.78 -2.07 2.97
C VAL A 48 -20.79 -3.51 3.45
N THR A 49 -20.99 -4.44 2.54
CA THR A 49 -20.81 -5.88 2.79
C THR A 49 -19.37 -6.29 2.50
N TYR A 50 -18.99 -7.50 2.90
CA TYR A 50 -17.69 -8.06 2.52
C TYR A 50 -17.55 -8.21 0.99
N GLU A 51 -18.64 -8.49 0.29
CA GLU A 51 -18.66 -8.55 -1.17
C GLU A 51 -18.46 -7.15 -1.79
N ASP A 52 -19.10 -6.11 -1.24
CA ASP A 52 -18.88 -4.72 -1.66
C ASP A 52 -17.43 -4.30 -1.47
N PHE A 53 -16.83 -4.68 -0.34
CA PHE A 53 -15.40 -4.49 -0.09
C PHE A 53 -14.55 -5.11 -1.20
N LEU A 54 -14.71 -6.41 -1.49
CA LEU A 54 -13.94 -7.09 -2.54
C LEU A 54 -14.20 -6.51 -3.94
N ASN A 55 -15.42 -6.07 -4.21
CA ASN A 55 -15.79 -5.40 -5.46
C ASN A 55 -15.19 -3.99 -5.59
N GLY A 56 -14.94 -3.34 -4.46
CA GLY A 56 -14.21 -2.09 -4.33
C GLY A 56 -12.69 -2.24 -4.39
N VAL A 57 -12.14 -3.45 -4.29
CA VAL A 57 -10.71 -3.71 -4.54
C VAL A 57 -10.45 -3.79 -6.05
N HIS A 58 -9.30 -3.30 -6.48
CA HIS A 58 -8.84 -3.38 -7.87
C HIS A 58 -8.84 -4.85 -8.35
N PRO A 59 -9.29 -5.16 -9.58
CA PRO A 59 -9.47 -6.55 -10.02
C PRO A 59 -8.21 -7.43 -9.89
N GLU A 60 -7.04 -6.86 -10.16
CA GLU A 60 -5.74 -7.55 -10.05
C GLU A 60 -5.35 -7.87 -8.59
N ASP A 61 -5.79 -7.05 -7.63
CA ASP A 61 -5.41 -7.19 -6.22
C ASP A 61 -6.44 -8.01 -5.42
N ARG A 62 -7.63 -8.25 -5.99
CA ARG A 62 -8.77 -8.85 -5.29
C ARG A 62 -8.46 -10.24 -4.74
N ALA A 63 -7.88 -11.12 -5.55
CA ALA A 63 -7.56 -12.48 -5.14
C ALA A 63 -6.51 -12.50 -4.01
N HIS A 64 -5.47 -11.67 -4.14
CA HIS A 64 -4.44 -11.53 -3.11
C HIS A 64 -5.02 -10.99 -1.80
N THR A 65 -5.85 -9.95 -1.89
CA THR A 65 -6.52 -9.31 -0.76
C THR A 65 -7.44 -10.30 -0.03
N HIS A 66 -8.25 -11.06 -0.77
CA HIS A 66 -9.11 -12.09 -0.21
C HIS A 66 -8.33 -13.17 0.53
N ALA A 67 -7.27 -13.70 -0.09
CA ALA A 67 -6.43 -14.73 0.52
C ALA A 67 -5.73 -14.23 1.81
N ALA A 68 -5.39 -12.94 1.87
CA ALA A 68 -4.83 -12.34 3.09
C ALA A 68 -5.87 -12.24 4.21
N VAL A 69 -7.14 -11.94 3.89
CA VAL A 69 -8.24 -12.00 4.87
C VAL A 69 -8.45 -13.44 5.36
N GLU A 70 -8.51 -14.41 4.45
CA GLU A 70 -8.67 -15.83 4.83
C GLU A 70 -7.54 -16.30 5.75
N ARG A 71 -6.29 -15.94 5.43
CA ARG A 71 -5.13 -16.26 6.27
C ARG A 71 -5.19 -15.61 7.66
N ALA A 72 -5.71 -14.39 7.74
CA ALA A 72 -5.90 -13.71 9.02
C ALA A 72 -7.02 -14.36 9.85
N LEU A 73 -8.04 -14.92 9.20
CA LEU A 73 -9.17 -15.59 9.86
C LEU A 73 -8.90 -17.08 10.15
N ASP A 74 -7.85 -17.67 9.58
CA ASP A 74 -7.44 -19.05 9.83
C ASP A 74 -6.98 -19.21 11.30
N PRO A 75 -7.63 -20.09 12.09
CA PRO A 75 -7.22 -20.35 13.47
C PRO A 75 -5.80 -20.92 13.61
N ALA A 76 -5.28 -21.59 12.59
CA ALA A 76 -3.90 -22.06 12.53
C ALA A 76 -2.89 -20.92 12.24
N GLY A 77 -3.38 -19.77 11.75
CA GLY A 77 -2.58 -18.60 11.40
C GLY A 77 -2.25 -17.69 12.59
N ALA A 78 -1.50 -16.62 12.32
CA ALA A 78 -1.11 -15.62 13.31
C ALA A 78 -2.25 -14.68 13.74
N GLY A 79 -3.35 -14.64 12.99
CA GLY A 79 -4.44 -13.70 13.24
C GLY A 79 -4.10 -12.25 12.89
N THR A 80 -3.05 -12.01 12.11
CA THR A 80 -2.58 -10.66 11.76
C THR A 80 -2.81 -10.37 10.28
N TYR A 81 -3.13 -9.11 9.98
CA TYR A 81 -3.35 -8.61 8.63
C TYR A 81 -2.55 -7.33 8.44
N ASP A 82 -1.77 -7.28 7.36
CA ASP A 82 -1.01 -6.10 6.94
C ASP A 82 -0.74 -6.25 5.45
N ILE A 83 -1.51 -5.53 4.64
CA ILE A 83 -1.39 -5.57 3.19
C ILE A 83 -1.60 -4.19 2.59
N GLU A 84 -1.07 -4.01 1.38
CA GLU A 84 -1.33 -2.84 0.55
C GLU A 84 -2.01 -3.29 -0.75
N TYR A 85 -3.04 -2.57 -1.17
CA TYR A 85 -3.79 -2.87 -2.39
C TYR A 85 -4.40 -1.59 -2.97
N ARG A 86 -4.82 -1.67 -4.24
CA ARG A 86 -5.51 -0.60 -4.93
C ARG A 86 -7.01 -0.69 -4.72
N THR A 87 -7.67 0.44 -4.48
CA THR A 87 -9.13 0.55 -4.48
C THR A 87 -9.64 1.05 -5.83
N ARG A 88 -10.89 0.70 -6.15
CA ARG A 88 -11.61 1.17 -7.34
C ARG A 88 -12.39 2.42 -6.95
N TRP A 89 -11.80 3.57 -7.19
CA TRP A 89 -12.57 4.80 -7.23
C TRP A 89 -13.41 4.83 -8.51
N GLN A 90 -14.62 5.37 -8.44
CA GLN A 90 -15.56 5.40 -9.57
C GLN A 90 -15.12 6.32 -10.72
N GLU A 91 -14.04 7.08 -10.55
CA GLU A 91 -13.53 8.00 -11.57
C GLU A 91 -12.23 7.48 -12.20
N SER A 92 -12.00 7.84 -13.46
CA SER A 92 -10.81 7.54 -14.26
C SER A 92 -9.57 8.32 -13.78
N GLY A 93 -9.23 8.17 -12.50
CA GLY A 93 -8.10 8.79 -11.82
C GLY A 93 -6.91 7.84 -11.63
N PRO A 94 -5.80 8.35 -11.07
CA PRO A 94 -4.66 7.52 -10.67
C PRO A 94 -5.08 6.44 -9.67
N ALA A 95 -4.33 5.34 -9.63
CA ALA A 95 -4.61 4.24 -8.71
C ALA A 95 -4.57 4.70 -7.24
N HIS A 96 -5.66 4.49 -6.52
CA HIS A 96 -5.75 4.81 -5.09
C HIS A 96 -5.20 3.64 -4.28
N TRP A 97 -4.04 3.85 -3.67
CA TRP A 97 -3.38 2.85 -2.85
C TRP A 97 -3.77 3.01 -1.40
N VAL A 98 -4.08 1.90 -0.76
CA VAL A 98 -4.38 1.85 0.66
C VAL A 98 -3.50 0.81 1.33
N ARG A 99 -3.16 1.06 2.59
CA ARG A 99 -2.62 0.04 3.50
C ARG A 99 -3.69 -0.30 4.51
N ALA A 100 -4.00 -1.58 4.63
CA ALA A 100 -4.94 -2.08 5.64
C ALA A 100 -4.20 -3.01 6.61
N THR A 101 -4.32 -2.70 7.89
CA THR A 101 -3.73 -3.49 8.97
C THR A 101 -4.83 -3.91 9.93
N GLY A 102 -4.70 -5.09 10.54
CA GLY A 102 -5.75 -5.59 11.44
C GLY A 102 -5.37 -6.85 12.19
N LYS A 103 -6.27 -7.26 13.08
CA LYS A 103 -6.11 -8.44 13.92
C LYS A 103 -7.43 -9.19 14.06
N ALA A 104 -7.35 -10.51 13.89
CA ALA A 104 -8.43 -11.44 14.18
C ALA A 104 -8.38 -11.88 15.64
N PHE A 105 -9.56 -11.99 16.23
CA PHE A 105 -9.81 -12.48 17.57
C PHE A 105 -10.62 -13.76 17.45
N PHE A 106 -10.20 -14.78 18.17
CA PHE A 106 -10.76 -16.12 18.10
C PHE A 106 -11.50 -16.46 19.40
N ASN A 107 -12.32 -17.49 19.34
CA ASN A 107 -12.86 -18.14 20.54
C ASN A 107 -11.75 -18.70 21.44
N ALA A 108 -12.11 -19.08 22.67
CA ALA A 108 -11.15 -19.48 23.71
C ALA A 108 -10.27 -20.68 23.31
N ASP A 109 -10.83 -21.61 22.54
CA ASP A 109 -10.18 -22.80 21.99
C ASP A 109 -9.46 -22.53 20.66
N ARG A 110 -9.54 -21.31 20.12
CA ARG A 110 -8.91 -20.88 18.86
C ARG A 110 -9.23 -21.84 17.71
N THR A 111 -10.51 -22.20 17.59
CA THR A 111 -11.04 -22.99 16.47
C THR A 111 -11.84 -22.16 15.49
N GLN A 112 -12.23 -20.94 15.88
CA GLN A 112 -13.07 -20.06 15.06
C GLN A 112 -12.77 -18.59 15.32
N ALA A 113 -12.57 -17.82 14.25
CA ALA A 113 -12.51 -16.36 14.33
C ALA A 113 -13.88 -15.79 14.69
N GLN A 114 -13.93 -14.87 15.65
CA GLN A 114 -15.16 -14.22 16.13
C GLN A 114 -15.23 -12.73 15.77
N ARG A 115 -14.08 -12.09 15.55
CA ARG A 115 -14.01 -10.67 15.21
C ARG A 115 -12.70 -10.37 14.48
N PHE A 116 -12.74 -9.49 13.50
CA PHE A 116 -11.58 -9.08 12.73
C PHE A 116 -11.65 -7.57 12.55
N ILE A 117 -10.76 -6.84 13.23
CA ILE A 117 -10.81 -5.37 13.24
C ILE A 117 -9.47 -4.79 12.85
N GLY A 118 -9.49 -3.56 12.36
CA GLY A 118 -8.27 -2.91 11.95
C GLY A 118 -8.46 -1.49 11.47
N THR A 119 -7.39 -0.99 10.86
CA THR A 119 -7.31 0.33 10.30
C THR A 119 -7.03 0.29 8.80
N ILE A 120 -7.32 1.40 8.14
CA ILE A 120 -6.97 1.63 6.75
C ILE A 120 -6.42 3.05 6.60
N THR A 121 -5.36 3.19 5.82
CA THR A 121 -4.72 4.48 5.55
C THR A 121 -4.50 4.61 4.05
N ASP A 122 -4.76 5.80 3.51
CA ASP A 122 -4.39 6.14 2.14
C ASP A 122 -2.86 6.29 2.06
N VAL A 123 -2.23 5.52 1.17
CA VAL A 123 -0.79 5.55 0.92
C VAL A 123 -0.46 5.95 -0.52
N SER A 124 -1.43 6.51 -1.25
CA SER A 124 -1.31 6.91 -2.66
C SER A 124 -0.19 7.94 -2.87
N ALA A 125 -0.13 8.98 -2.02
CA ALA A 125 0.91 10.00 -2.10
C ALA A 125 2.32 9.42 -1.87
N TYR A 126 2.43 8.49 -0.91
CA TYR A 126 3.69 7.80 -0.65
C TYR A 126 4.11 6.93 -1.84
N LYS A 127 3.19 6.14 -2.40
CA LYS A 127 3.45 5.30 -3.57
C LYS A 127 3.84 6.13 -4.79
N ALA A 128 3.17 7.25 -5.04
CA ALA A 128 3.50 8.15 -6.14
C ALA A 128 4.91 8.75 -5.99
N LEU A 129 5.30 9.13 -4.77
CA LEU A 129 6.64 9.64 -4.48
C LEU A 129 7.72 8.56 -4.71
N VAL A 130 7.48 7.34 -4.21
CA VAL A 130 8.40 6.20 -4.44
C VAL A 130 8.56 5.94 -5.94
N GLU A 131 7.47 5.92 -6.70
CA GLU A 131 7.50 5.68 -8.13
C GLU A 131 8.22 6.81 -8.91
N GLN A 132 8.01 8.08 -8.51
CA GLN A 132 8.76 9.21 -9.06
C GLN A 132 10.27 9.10 -8.76
N LEU A 133 10.62 8.70 -7.55
CA LEU A 133 12.02 8.53 -7.14
C LEU A 133 12.68 7.38 -7.91
N THR A 134 12.02 6.24 -8.04
CA THR A 134 12.50 5.09 -8.83
C THR A 134 12.76 5.49 -10.28
N ARG A 135 11.81 6.18 -10.93
CA ARG A 135 11.99 6.68 -12.30
C ARG A 135 13.17 7.64 -12.44
N ALA A 136 13.35 8.54 -11.47
CA ALA A 136 14.48 9.47 -11.47
C ALA A 136 15.82 8.76 -11.31
N TYR A 137 15.89 7.70 -10.48
CA TYR A 137 17.09 6.88 -10.32
C TYR A 137 17.44 6.12 -11.61
N GLU A 138 16.46 5.50 -12.25
CA GLU A 138 16.66 4.77 -13.52
C GLU A 138 17.17 5.70 -14.63
N ASP A 139 16.57 6.89 -14.77
CA ASP A 139 17.03 7.90 -15.74
C ASP A 139 18.46 8.39 -15.44
N LEU A 140 18.79 8.59 -14.16
CA LEU A 140 20.14 8.98 -13.75
C LEU A 140 21.16 7.87 -14.06
N GLU A 141 20.82 6.61 -13.80
CA GLU A 141 21.71 5.46 -14.05
C GLU A 141 22.04 5.32 -15.54
N VAL A 142 21.04 5.51 -16.42
CA VAL A 142 21.23 5.52 -17.87
C VAL A 142 22.16 6.66 -18.29
N LYS A 143 21.96 7.87 -17.77
CA LYS A 143 22.80 9.04 -18.08
C LYS A 143 24.24 8.88 -17.60
N VAL A 144 24.44 8.34 -16.40
CA VAL A 144 25.77 8.07 -15.83
C VAL A 144 26.50 7.03 -16.69
N THR A 145 25.82 5.95 -17.07
CA THR A 145 26.39 4.92 -17.94
C THR A 145 26.86 5.49 -19.27
N PHE A 146 26.03 6.31 -19.92
CA PHE A 146 26.37 6.95 -21.19
C PHE A 146 27.56 7.92 -21.04
N ARG A 147 27.58 8.72 -19.97
CA ARG A 147 28.68 9.66 -19.72
C ARG A 147 29.99 8.94 -19.46
N ASN A 148 29.98 7.86 -18.69
CA ASN A 148 31.16 7.06 -18.40
C ASN A 148 31.72 6.44 -19.69
N LEU A 149 30.87 5.85 -20.53
CA LEU A 149 31.30 5.29 -21.82
C LEU A 149 31.92 6.36 -22.74
N ALA A 150 31.31 7.55 -22.81
CA ALA A 150 31.85 8.65 -23.59
C ALA A 150 33.23 9.10 -23.08
N LEU A 151 33.40 9.19 -21.76
CA LEU A 151 34.68 9.53 -21.14
C LEU A 151 35.75 8.46 -21.39
N GLU A 152 35.40 7.18 -21.30
CA GLU A 152 36.32 6.08 -21.61
C GLU A 152 36.80 6.11 -23.06
N GLN A 153 35.88 6.40 -23.99
CA GLN A 153 36.22 6.56 -25.40
C GLN A 153 37.17 7.75 -25.62
N GLU A 154 36.90 8.89 -25.01
CA GLU A 154 37.74 10.09 -25.10
C GLU A 154 39.13 9.86 -24.51
N VAL A 155 39.21 9.25 -23.32
CA VAL A 155 40.49 8.88 -22.68
C VAL A 155 41.29 7.92 -23.56
N SER A 156 40.63 6.93 -24.17
CA SER A 156 41.28 5.98 -25.09
C SER A 156 41.82 6.68 -26.34
N GLN A 157 41.04 7.60 -26.93
CA GLN A 157 41.46 8.39 -28.09
C GLN A 157 42.67 9.28 -27.78
N LEU A 158 42.64 10.01 -26.66
CA LEU A 158 43.75 10.86 -26.25
C LEU A 158 45.02 10.06 -26.02
N ARG A 159 44.94 8.91 -25.34
CA ARG A 159 46.09 8.00 -25.16
C ARG A 159 46.66 7.52 -26.50
N ALA A 160 45.80 7.18 -27.46
CA ALA A 160 46.22 6.78 -28.80
C ALA A 160 46.83 7.93 -29.63
N GLN A 161 46.46 9.19 -29.36
CA GLN A 161 47.08 10.36 -29.99
C GLN A 161 48.46 10.65 -29.41
N LEU A 162 48.61 10.65 -28.09
CA LEU A 162 49.90 10.83 -27.40
C LEU A 162 50.94 9.79 -27.85
N ALA A 163 50.57 8.51 -27.88
CA ALA A 163 51.46 7.45 -28.35
C ALA A 163 51.91 7.64 -29.81
N ARG A 164 51.07 8.25 -30.66
CA ARG A 164 51.41 8.57 -32.05
C ARG A 164 52.32 9.80 -32.17
N SER A 165 52.16 10.80 -31.31
CA SER A 165 53.03 11.99 -31.32
C SER A 165 54.42 11.70 -30.75
N GLU A 166 54.55 10.78 -29.78
CA GLU A 166 55.83 10.39 -29.20
C GLU A 166 56.62 9.40 -30.10
N GLY A 167 55.95 8.73 -31.03
CA GLY A 167 56.54 7.79 -31.98
C GLY A 167 56.96 8.38 -33.33
N ASN A 168 56.90 9.70 -33.52
CA ASN A 168 57.33 10.37 -34.75
C ASN A 168 58.77 10.92 -34.57
N PRO A 169 59.79 10.29 -35.18
CA PRO A 169 61.19 10.70 -35.06
C PRO A 169 61.52 12.03 -35.75
#